data_AF-A0A2N1Q095-F1
#
_entry.id   AF-A0A2N1Q095-F1
#
_cell.length_a   1.000
_cell.length_b   1.000
_cell.length_c   1.000
_cell.angle_alpha   90.00
_cell.angle_beta   90.00
_cell.angle_gamma   90.00
#
_symmetry.space_group_name_H-M   'P 1'
#
loop_
_entity.id
_entity.type
_entity.pdbx_description
1 polymer ?
#
loop_
_entity_poly.entity_id
_entity_poly.type
_entity_poly.pdbx_seq_one_letter_code
_entity_poly.pdbx_strand_id
1 'polypeptide(L)'
;MKIININVMRGPNYWSVRRHKLIVMVLDLEELEESPTNKIPDFDKRLKKMFPTMHEHRCSVGKAGGFFKRVKEGTWMGHVVEHIALEIQTLAGMNTGFGRTRDYGERGVYNVVFDYHEEKVGVYAAKAAVRIAEALISGDKYDLDADIQEMRELRESERLGPSTASIIDEAVSRGIPWIRLNKYSLCQLGYGENQKRIQKLTLASMFTALAVMLASPIFSYMILLFGIPALRIDFIPIPIILAGLILGPFYGLTVGILTDVLGYLLFTHLFGAYHPGFTINLALTGLIAGLMIHALKKHQVASKKVFTLNFIFLTLLASVGIIYVIIEDALSIQGTAYQLTLGIKLFFIGSILLSFFLLIFTLWFSKKKMEKTEIKIDILLFSVILIELCVTLLTPLWVYQLYGAPPYIAGLFLRVIRAMWLIPVKLYFIYYIYRVSVKVLGHDIVSIKSEKLVQK
;
A
#
# COMPACT_ATOMS: atom_id res chain seq x y z
N MET A 1 13.53 7.37 -45.50
CA MET A 1 14.33 6.72 -44.43
C MET A 1 13.48 5.62 -43.85
N LYS A 2 14.09 4.55 -43.36
CA LYS A 2 13.33 3.41 -42.82
C LYS A 2 13.84 2.96 -41.46
N ILE A 3 12.93 2.87 -40.50
CA ILE A 3 13.22 2.26 -39.20
C ILE A 3 13.20 0.74 -39.38
N ILE A 4 14.34 0.09 -39.21
CA ILE A 4 14.46 -1.37 -39.28
C ILE A 4 14.00 -1.99 -37.95
N ASN A 5 14.47 -1.44 -36.83
CA ASN A 5 14.15 -1.96 -35.51
C ASN A 5 14.25 -0.87 -34.43
N ILE A 6 13.48 -1.01 -33.36
CA ILE A 6 13.57 -0.19 -32.14
C ILE A 6 13.65 -1.15 -30.94
N ASN A 7 14.80 -1.17 -30.28
CA ASN A 7 15.01 -1.93 -29.06
C ASN A 7 15.05 -0.99 -27.85
N VAL A 8 14.38 -1.37 -26.76
CA VAL A 8 14.36 -0.63 -25.50
C VAL A 8 15.27 -1.31 -24.48
N MET A 9 16.28 -0.59 -23.98
CA MET A 9 17.18 -1.04 -22.92
C MET A 9 16.70 -0.53 -21.57
N ARG A 10 16.59 -1.43 -20.57
CA ARG A 10 16.08 -1.12 -19.22
C ARG A 10 17.13 -1.26 -18.10
N GLY A 11 18.37 -1.62 -18.44
CA GLY A 11 19.40 -2.03 -17.49
C GLY A 11 20.82 -1.81 -18.03
N PRO A 12 21.84 -2.43 -17.38
CA PRO A 12 23.20 -2.44 -17.90
C PRO A 12 23.23 -2.86 -19.36
N ASN A 13 23.91 -2.09 -20.20
CA ASN A 13 23.88 -2.27 -21.65
C ASN A 13 25.24 -1.95 -22.28
N TYR A 14 25.39 -2.37 -23.54
CA TYR A 14 26.61 -2.20 -24.32
C TYR A 14 26.98 -0.73 -24.60
N TRP A 15 25.98 0.16 -24.69
CA TRP A 15 26.17 1.54 -25.15
C TRP A 15 26.68 2.49 -24.06
N SER A 16 26.31 2.23 -22.81
CA SER A 16 26.72 3.04 -21.67
C SER A 16 26.73 2.23 -20.38
N VAL A 17 27.82 2.36 -19.63
CA VAL A 17 27.97 1.78 -18.28
C VAL A 17 27.12 2.54 -17.25
N ARG A 18 26.84 3.83 -17.49
CA ARG A 18 26.15 4.70 -16.52
C ARG A 18 24.66 4.93 -16.83
N ARG A 19 24.27 4.80 -18.10
CA ARG A 19 22.89 5.09 -18.55
C ARG A 19 22.20 3.78 -18.89
N HIS A 20 21.17 3.42 -18.13
CA HIS A 20 20.46 2.15 -18.26
C HIS A 20 19.19 2.22 -19.13
N LYS A 21 18.58 3.40 -19.25
CA LYS A 21 17.36 3.64 -20.03
C LYS A 21 17.71 4.24 -21.38
N LEU A 22 17.91 3.40 -22.40
CA LEU A 22 18.26 3.82 -23.75
C LEU A 22 17.33 3.22 -24.79
N ILE A 23 16.96 4.01 -25.79
CA ILE A 23 16.37 3.52 -27.04
C ILE A 23 17.52 3.26 -28.01
N VAL A 24 17.52 2.09 -28.64
CA VAL A 24 18.45 1.71 -29.71
C VAL A 24 17.64 1.50 -30.97
N MET A 25 17.65 2.50 -31.84
CA MET A 25 16.97 2.45 -33.12
C MET A 25 17.95 2.11 -34.24
N VAL A 26 17.65 1.10 -35.04
CA VAL A 26 18.38 0.81 -36.28
C VAL A 26 17.67 1.55 -37.40
N LEU A 27 18.35 2.53 -37.99
CA LEU A 27 17.82 3.41 -39.01
C LEU A 27 18.59 3.23 -40.32
N ASP A 28 17.88 2.92 -41.38
CA ASP A 28 18.37 2.92 -42.75
C ASP A 28 18.13 4.30 -43.38
N LEU A 29 19.21 4.95 -43.81
CA LEU A 29 19.15 6.25 -44.46
C LEU A 29 18.75 6.16 -45.93
N GLU A 30 18.81 4.98 -46.54
CA GLU A 30 18.52 4.76 -47.96
C GLU A 30 19.35 5.73 -48.83
N GLU A 31 18.71 6.44 -49.77
CA GLU A 31 19.38 7.39 -50.66
C GLU A 31 20.02 8.60 -49.94
N LEU A 32 19.62 8.87 -48.69
CA LEU A 32 20.17 9.98 -47.90
C LEU A 32 21.59 9.71 -47.39
N GLU A 33 22.09 8.48 -47.51
CA GLU A 33 23.50 8.19 -47.23
C GLU A 33 24.44 9.02 -48.11
N GLU A 34 24.04 9.29 -49.37
CA GLU A 34 24.81 10.10 -50.32
C GLU A 34 24.49 11.61 -50.21
N SER A 35 23.50 11.97 -49.37
CA SER A 35 22.97 13.32 -49.20
C SER A 35 23.05 13.80 -47.74
N PRO A 36 24.28 14.06 -47.22
CA PRO A 36 24.44 14.68 -45.90
C PRO A 36 23.77 16.05 -45.82
N THR A 37 23.56 16.55 -44.59
CA THR A 37 22.75 17.75 -44.32
C THR A 37 23.16 19.01 -45.09
N ASN A 38 24.43 19.13 -45.49
CA ASN A 38 24.94 20.27 -46.27
C ASN A 38 24.56 20.22 -47.76
N LYS A 39 24.19 19.05 -48.29
CA LYS A 39 23.68 18.90 -49.66
C LYS A 39 22.17 19.15 -49.75
N ILE A 40 21.47 19.21 -48.62
CA ILE A 40 20.02 19.43 -48.57
C ILE A 40 19.74 20.94 -48.48
N PRO A 41 19.08 21.54 -49.48
CA PRO A 41 18.84 22.98 -49.52
C PRO A 41 18.03 23.48 -48.31
N ASP A 42 18.50 24.55 -47.67
CA ASP A 42 17.87 25.25 -46.54
C ASP A 42 17.55 24.39 -45.30
N PHE A 43 18.11 23.18 -45.20
CA PHE A 43 17.86 22.27 -44.09
C PHE A 43 18.25 22.88 -42.74
N ASP A 44 19.43 23.51 -42.65
CA ASP A 44 19.91 24.12 -41.40
C ASP A 44 19.00 25.26 -40.92
N LYS A 45 18.44 26.05 -41.85
CA LYS A 45 17.50 27.13 -41.55
C LYS A 45 16.18 26.58 -41.05
N ARG A 46 15.63 25.55 -41.72
CA ARG A 46 14.38 24.90 -41.31
C ARG A 46 14.51 24.27 -39.93
N LEU A 47 15.61 23.56 -39.68
CA LEU A 47 15.90 22.93 -38.38
C LEU A 47 16.02 23.95 -37.25
N LYS A 48 16.76 25.05 -37.46
CA LYS A 48 16.87 26.15 -36.46
C LYS A 48 15.56 26.84 -36.18
N LYS A 49 14.72 27.01 -37.20
CA LYS A 49 13.40 27.63 -37.04
C LYS A 49 12.47 26.75 -36.21
N MET A 50 12.52 25.43 -36.41
CA MET A 50 11.68 24.48 -35.68
C MET A 50 12.18 24.23 -34.25
N PHE A 51 13.50 24.14 -34.05
CA PHE A 51 14.13 23.86 -32.76
C PHE A 51 15.16 24.93 -32.37
N PRO A 52 14.72 26.14 -31.99
CA PRO A 52 15.63 27.21 -31.57
C PRO A 52 16.40 26.86 -30.29
N THR A 53 15.79 26.11 -29.38
CA THR A 53 16.33 25.67 -28.08
C THR A 53 17.46 24.64 -28.20
N MET A 54 17.52 23.90 -29.32
CA MET A 54 18.58 22.92 -29.60
C MET A 54 19.98 23.55 -29.72
N HIS A 55 20.07 24.89 -29.77
CA HIS A 55 21.35 25.61 -29.72
C HIS A 55 22.10 25.38 -28.41
N GLU A 56 21.38 25.16 -27.31
CA GLU A 56 21.99 24.92 -26.00
C GLU A 56 22.53 23.49 -25.86
N HIS A 57 22.13 22.57 -26.75
CA HIS A 57 22.59 21.19 -26.74
C HIS A 57 24.09 21.09 -27.03
N ARG A 58 24.84 20.60 -26.04
CA ARG A 58 26.25 20.30 -26.19
C ARG A 58 26.38 18.93 -26.86
N CYS A 59 26.75 18.93 -28.14
CA CYS A 59 27.15 17.72 -28.88
C CYS A 59 28.58 17.28 -28.46
N SER A 60 29.17 16.32 -29.17
CA SER A 60 30.55 15.83 -29.00
C SER A 60 31.64 16.93 -28.94
N VAL A 61 31.36 18.11 -29.50
CA VAL A 61 32.23 19.30 -29.49
C VAL A 61 32.28 20.00 -28.11
N GLY A 62 31.36 19.68 -27.20
CA GLY A 62 31.37 20.16 -25.81
C GLY A 62 30.99 21.64 -25.61
N LYS A 63 30.65 22.36 -26.70
CA LYS A 63 30.26 23.78 -26.70
C LYS A 63 28.83 23.95 -27.23
N ALA A 64 28.13 24.97 -26.74
CA ALA A 64 26.81 25.37 -27.25
C ALA A 64 26.90 25.70 -28.75
N GLY A 65 25.88 25.33 -29.53
CA GLY A 65 25.84 25.49 -30.99
C GLY A 65 26.70 24.49 -31.77
N GLY A 66 27.41 23.57 -31.09
CA GLY A 66 28.29 22.59 -31.75
C GLY A 66 27.56 21.65 -32.71
N PHE A 67 26.30 21.32 -32.43
CA PHE A 67 25.46 20.52 -33.33
C PHE A 67 25.15 21.27 -34.63
N PHE A 68 24.66 22.52 -34.56
CA PHE A 68 24.37 23.32 -35.75
C PHE A 68 25.61 23.59 -36.62
N LYS A 69 26.81 23.62 -36.02
CA LYS A 69 28.06 23.67 -36.77
C LYS A 69 28.25 22.41 -37.62
N ARG A 70 28.07 21.21 -37.04
CA ARG A 70 28.14 19.93 -37.77
C ARG A 70 27.06 19.79 -38.84
N VAL A 71 25.86 20.33 -38.59
CA VAL A 71 24.78 20.35 -39.60
C VAL A 71 25.19 21.19 -40.81
N LYS A 72 25.85 22.33 -40.61
CA LYS A 72 26.38 23.15 -41.72
C LYS A 72 27.57 22.50 -42.44
N GLU A 73 28.48 21.86 -41.70
CA GLU A 73 29.63 21.16 -42.26
C GLU A 73 29.19 19.92 -43.07
N GLY A 74 28.08 19.29 -42.68
CA GLY A 74 27.51 18.09 -43.29
C GLY A 74 27.58 16.91 -42.33
N THR A 75 26.44 16.51 -41.77
CA THR A 75 26.30 15.32 -40.93
C THR A 75 25.25 14.38 -41.53
N TRP A 76 25.30 13.11 -41.16
CA TRP A 76 24.29 12.12 -41.55
C TRP A 76 23.00 12.28 -40.77
N MET A 77 21.89 11.86 -41.39
CA MET A 77 20.56 12.05 -40.84
C MET A 77 20.31 11.22 -39.57
N GLY A 78 21.02 10.10 -39.36
CA GLY A 78 20.96 9.35 -38.11
C GLY A 78 21.33 10.20 -36.88
N HIS A 79 22.38 11.01 -37.02
CA HIS A 79 22.80 11.93 -35.95
C HIS A 79 21.85 13.12 -35.78
N VAL A 80 21.14 13.52 -36.85
CA VAL A 80 20.09 14.55 -36.71
C VAL A 80 18.86 14.00 -35.99
N VAL A 81 18.43 12.79 -36.35
CA VAL A 81 17.31 12.10 -35.71
C VAL A 81 17.57 11.86 -34.21
N GLU A 82 18.81 11.53 -33.84
CA GLU A 82 19.25 11.48 -32.43
C GLU A 82 18.94 12.79 -31.69
N HIS A 83 19.39 13.92 -32.24
CA HIS A 83 19.23 15.22 -31.60
C HIS A 83 17.77 15.69 -31.58
N ILE A 84 17.00 15.40 -32.63
CA ILE A 84 15.55 15.67 -32.65
C ILE A 84 14.86 14.85 -31.55
N ALA A 85 15.15 13.55 -31.44
CA ALA A 85 14.54 12.68 -30.42
C ALA A 85 14.82 13.16 -28.98
N LEU A 86 16.01 13.71 -28.73
CA LEU A 86 16.35 14.31 -27.43
C LEU A 86 15.63 15.65 -27.19
N GLU A 87 15.58 16.50 -28.21
CA GLU A 87 14.94 17.82 -28.12
C GLU A 87 13.43 17.71 -27.88
N ILE A 88 12.72 16.89 -28.65
CA ILE A 88 11.25 16.77 -28.50
C ILE A 88 10.87 16.21 -27.12
N GLN A 89 11.68 15.32 -26.55
CA GLN A 89 11.49 14.85 -25.18
C GLN A 89 11.71 15.99 -24.17
N THR A 90 12.74 16.81 -24.38
CA THR A 90 13.04 17.98 -23.54
C THR A 90 11.91 19.01 -23.59
N LEU A 91 11.35 19.30 -24.77
CA LEU A 91 10.19 20.18 -24.96
C LEU A 91 8.90 19.62 -24.32
N ALA A 92 8.77 18.29 -24.27
CA ALA A 92 7.72 17.60 -23.53
C ALA A 92 7.99 17.53 -21.99
N GLY A 93 9.03 18.21 -21.51
CA GLY A 93 9.37 18.34 -20.09
C GLY A 93 10.08 17.13 -19.50
N MET A 94 10.72 16.31 -20.35
CA MET A 94 11.53 15.15 -19.95
C MET A 94 13.00 15.45 -20.24
N ASN A 95 13.79 15.61 -19.19
CA ASN A 95 15.21 15.92 -19.33
C ASN A 95 16.00 14.68 -19.80
N THR A 96 16.35 14.68 -21.09
CA THR A 96 17.18 13.68 -21.76
C THR A 96 18.37 14.40 -22.40
N GLY A 97 19.51 13.73 -22.52
CA GLY A 97 20.71 14.40 -23.01
C GLY A 97 21.87 13.48 -23.36
N PHE A 98 21.67 12.16 -23.36
CA PHE A 98 22.66 11.21 -23.83
C PHE A 98 22.23 10.70 -25.20
N GLY A 99 23.07 10.93 -26.21
CA GLY A 99 22.89 10.41 -27.55
C GLY A 99 24.20 9.87 -28.12
N ARG A 100 24.11 8.82 -28.95
CA ARG A 100 25.19 8.27 -29.76
C ARG A 100 24.66 7.65 -31.04
N THR A 101 25.22 8.06 -32.17
CA THR A 101 25.01 7.43 -33.46
C THR A 101 26.29 6.70 -33.88
N ARG A 102 26.17 5.44 -34.27
CA ARG A 102 27.28 4.60 -34.76
C ARG A 102 26.85 3.73 -35.93
N ASP A 103 27.78 3.34 -36.77
CA ASP A 103 27.54 2.41 -37.87
C ASP A 103 26.98 1.07 -37.37
N TYR A 104 26.08 0.48 -38.14
CA TYR A 104 25.51 -0.86 -37.88
C TYR A 104 26.37 -1.99 -38.49
N GLY A 105 27.22 -1.64 -39.46
CA GLY A 105 28.07 -2.58 -40.22
C GLY A 105 27.67 -2.69 -41.69
N GLU A 106 26.40 -2.44 -42.00
CA GLU A 106 25.90 -2.30 -43.37
C GLU A 106 25.95 -0.82 -43.79
N ARG A 107 26.32 -0.56 -45.06
CA ARG A 107 26.43 0.81 -45.58
C ARG A 107 25.05 1.48 -45.58
N GLY A 108 24.97 2.70 -45.05
CA GLY A 108 23.72 3.47 -44.95
C GLY A 108 22.87 3.14 -43.73
N VAL A 109 23.26 2.14 -42.91
CA VAL A 109 22.51 1.71 -41.73
C VAL A 109 23.24 2.09 -40.44
N TYR A 110 22.53 2.76 -39.54
CA TYR A 110 23.09 3.29 -38.29
C TYR A 110 22.30 2.84 -37.06
N ASN A 111 23.02 2.58 -35.98
CA ASN A 111 22.50 2.54 -34.63
C ASN A 111 22.38 3.97 -34.10
N VAL A 112 21.15 4.45 -33.95
CA VAL A 112 20.80 5.71 -33.31
C VAL A 112 20.38 5.42 -31.88
N VAL A 113 21.19 5.84 -30.92
CA VAL A 113 20.98 5.55 -29.50
C VAL A 113 20.74 6.83 -28.74
N PHE A 114 19.67 6.90 -27.95
CA PHE A 114 19.38 8.06 -27.12
C PHE A 114 18.71 7.67 -25.79
N ASP A 115 18.86 8.50 -24.76
CA ASP A 115 18.20 8.27 -23.48
C ASP A 115 16.71 8.61 -23.52
N TYR A 116 15.96 7.90 -22.69
CA TYR A 116 14.53 8.12 -22.53
C TYR A 116 14.15 8.21 -21.07
N HIS A 117 13.07 8.94 -20.79
CA HIS A 117 12.52 9.03 -19.45
C HIS A 117 11.53 7.89 -19.17
N GLU A 118 10.50 7.78 -20.02
CA GLU A 118 9.50 6.71 -20.04
C GLU A 118 9.58 5.91 -21.35
N GLU A 119 9.44 4.59 -21.27
CA GLU A 119 9.71 3.67 -22.38
C GLU A 119 8.82 3.96 -23.61
N LYS A 120 7.49 4.08 -23.38
CA LYS A 120 6.56 4.36 -24.48
C LYS A 120 6.85 5.70 -25.15
N VAL A 121 7.24 6.69 -24.35
CA VAL A 121 7.62 8.01 -24.87
C VAL A 121 8.90 7.92 -25.69
N GLY A 122 9.90 7.15 -25.25
CA GLY A 122 11.13 6.95 -26.01
C GLY A 122 10.88 6.29 -27.38
N VAL A 123 10.01 5.26 -27.42
CA VAL A 123 9.62 4.61 -28.70
C VAL A 123 8.84 5.57 -29.59
N TYR A 124 7.94 6.37 -29.01
CA TYR A 124 7.21 7.39 -29.76
C TYR A 124 8.16 8.45 -30.32
N ALA A 125 9.08 8.95 -29.49
CA ALA A 125 10.09 9.94 -29.86
C ALA A 125 11.00 9.44 -30.99
N ALA A 126 11.39 8.16 -31.00
CA ALA A 126 12.14 7.57 -32.11
C ALA A 126 11.40 7.72 -33.45
N LYS A 127 10.10 7.38 -33.46
CA LYS A 127 9.26 7.44 -34.66
C LYS A 127 8.96 8.88 -35.07
N ALA A 128 8.63 9.73 -34.11
CA ALA A 128 8.37 11.15 -34.33
C ALA A 128 9.61 11.86 -34.89
N ALA A 129 10.80 11.58 -34.35
CA ALA A 129 12.04 12.18 -34.83
C ALA A 129 12.35 11.85 -36.30
N VAL A 130 12.04 10.63 -36.75
CA VAL A 130 12.15 10.27 -38.18
C VAL A 130 11.13 11.04 -39.03
N ARG A 131 9.85 11.10 -38.61
CA ARG A 131 8.82 11.86 -39.34
C ARG A 131 9.18 13.36 -39.44
N ILE A 132 9.66 13.94 -38.35
CA ILE A 132 10.11 15.34 -38.29
C ILE A 132 11.29 15.55 -39.25
N ALA A 133 12.28 14.65 -39.22
CA ALA A 133 13.42 14.75 -40.11
C ALA A 133 13.00 14.65 -41.58
N GLU A 134 12.09 13.75 -41.94
CA GLU A 134 11.56 13.63 -43.30
C GLU A 134 10.82 14.90 -43.74
N ALA A 135 9.96 15.46 -42.88
CA ALA A 135 9.27 16.73 -43.17
C ALA A 135 10.26 17.91 -43.31
N LEU A 136 11.33 17.93 -42.53
CA LEU A 136 12.40 18.92 -42.68
C LEU A 136 13.19 18.75 -43.97
N ILE A 137 13.34 17.53 -44.49
CA ILE A 137 14.00 17.26 -45.77
C ILE A 137 13.12 17.74 -46.93
N SER A 138 11.84 17.36 -46.94
CA SER A 138 10.88 17.74 -47.98
C SER A 138 10.47 19.22 -47.93
N GLY A 139 10.62 19.86 -46.76
CA GLY A 139 10.18 21.24 -46.55
C GLY A 139 8.69 21.36 -46.24
N ASP A 140 8.05 20.25 -45.86
CA ASP A 140 6.63 20.22 -45.52
C ASP A 140 6.34 20.90 -44.18
N LYS A 141 5.08 21.30 -43.99
CA LYS A 141 4.60 21.77 -42.69
C LYS A 141 4.46 20.57 -41.74
N TYR A 142 4.98 20.72 -40.53
CA TYR A 142 4.89 19.70 -39.48
C TYR A 142 4.28 20.30 -38.21
N ASP A 143 3.32 19.60 -37.62
CA ASP A 143 2.71 19.97 -36.34
C ASP A 143 3.49 19.36 -35.18
N LEU A 144 4.47 20.12 -34.69
CA LEU A 144 5.31 19.71 -33.57
C LEU A 144 4.53 19.66 -32.24
N ASP A 145 3.55 20.55 -32.07
CA ASP A 145 2.81 20.69 -30.82
C ASP A 145 1.93 19.45 -30.56
N ALA A 146 1.37 18.86 -31.61
CA ALA A 146 0.63 17.60 -31.52
C ALA A 146 1.50 16.44 -30.98
N ASP A 147 2.72 16.25 -31.51
CA ASP A 147 3.64 15.22 -31.01
C ASP A 147 4.08 15.51 -29.56
N ILE A 148 4.31 16.78 -29.20
CA ILE A 148 4.68 17.18 -27.83
C ILE A 148 3.55 16.86 -26.86
N GLN A 149 2.30 17.17 -27.24
CA GLN A 149 1.13 16.91 -26.42
C GLN A 149 0.90 15.40 -26.23
N GLU A 150 0.99 14.60 -27.29
CA GLU A 150 0.88 13.14 -27.20
C GLU A 150 1.97 12.55 -26.29
N MET A 151 3.21 13.02 -26.38
CA MET A 151 4.28 12.58 -25.47
C MET A 151 4.01 12.95 -24.01
N ARG A 152 3.39 14.11 -23.73
CA ARG A 152 2.97 14.49 -22.37
C ARG A 152 1.90 13.55 -21.85
N GLU A 153 0.90 13.22 -22.66
CA GLU A 153 -0.17 12.28 -22.28
C GLU A 153 0.36 10.87 -22.04
N LEU A 154 1.24 10.38 -22.92
CA LEU A 154 1.93 9.10 -22.75
C LEU A 154 2.74 9.08 -21.45
N ARG A 155 3.48 10.15 -21.14
CA ARG A 155 4.22 10.29 -19.88
C ARG A 155 3.29 10.22 -18.67
N GLU A 156 2.18 10.95 -18.68
CA GLU A 156 1.22 10.97 -17.57
C GLU A 156 0.56 9.61 -17.35
N SER A 157 0.25 8.88 -18.42
CA SER A 157 -0.34 7.55 -18.34
C SER A 157 0.61 6.49 -17.78
N GLU A 158 1.91 6.65 -18.02
CA GLU A 158 2.92 5.69 -17.61
C GLU A 158 3.56 6.02 -16.26
N ARG A 159 3.71 7.30 -15.90
CA ARG A 159 4.43 7.69 -14.68
C ARG A 159 3.78 7.12 -13.42
N LEU A 160 4.62 6.87 -12.41
CA LEU A 160 4.13 6.52 -11.08
C LEU A 160 3.49 7.75 -10.44
N GLY A 161 2.42 7.54 -9.66
CA GLY A 161 1.81 8.61 -8.86
C GLY A 161 2.84 9.22 -7.89
N PRO A 162 2.70 10.50 -7.51
CA PRO A 162 3.74 11.25 -6.79
C PRO A 162 4.16 10.58 -5.47
N SER A 163 3.22 10.01 -4.71
CA SER A 163 3.52 9.27 -3.48
C SER A 163 4.36 8.02 -3.74
N THR A 164 4.03 7.26 -4.79
CA THR A 164 4.72 6.02 -5.15
C THR A 164 6.10 6.32 -5.72
N ALA A 165 6.22 7.36 -6.56
CA ALA A 165 7.47 7.84 -7.11
C ALA A 165 8.45 8.26 -6.00
N SER A 166 7.99 9.08 -5.03
CA SER A 166 8.84 9.53 -3.91
C SER A 166 9.41 8.37 -3.08
N ILE A 167 8.61 7.32 -2.85
CA ILE A 167 9.06 6.11 -2.14
C ILE A 167 10.11 5.35 -2.96
N ILE A 168 9.93 5.27 -4.27
CA ILE A 168 10.84 4.56 -5.17
C ILE A 168 12.14 5.33 -5.35
N ASP A 169 12.09 6.64 -5.51
CA ASP A 169 13.27 7.49 -5.64
C ASP A 169 14.15 7.39 -4.39
N GLU A 170 13.52 7.41 -3.20
CA GLU A 170 14.21 7.18 -1.93
C GLU A 170 14.79 5.75 -1.85
N ALA A 171 14.04 4.73 -2.28
CA ALA A 171 14.54 3.35 -2.31
C ALA A 171 15.75 3.21 -3.25
N VAL A 172 15.71 3.83 -4.43
CA VAL A 172 16.82 3.87 -5.40
C VAL A 172 18.03 4.59 -4.81
N SER A 173 17.83 5.71 -4.09
CA SER A 173 18.92 6.44 -3.43
C SER A 173 19.66 5.59 -2.40
N ARG A 174 18.96 4.65 -1.76
CA ARG A 174 19.50 3.67 -0.80
C ARG A 174 20.01 2.38 -1.45
N GLY A 175 20.01 2.30 -2.78
CA GLY A 175 20.41 1.10 -3.52
C GLY A 175 19.45 -0.08 -3.37
N ILE A 176 18.21 0.15 -2.95
CA ILE A 176 17.18 -0.89 -2.84
C ILE A 176 16.59 -1.12 -4.24
N PRO A 177 16.69 -2.34 -4.79
CA PRO A 177 16.15 -2.62 -6.10
C PRO A 177 14.62 -2.63 -6.07
N TRP A 178 13.98 -2.30 -7.19
CA TRP A 178 12.53 -2.30 -7.29
C TRP A 178 12.04 -2.80 -8.65
N ILE A 179 10.81 -3.30 -8.67
CA ILE A 179 10.10 -3.72 -9.89
C ILE A 179 8.66 -3.23 -9.83
N ARG A 180 8.16 -2.75 -10.97
CA ARG A 180 6.72 -2.49 -11.15
C ARG A 180 6.03 -3.79 -11.55
N LEU A 181 5.01 -4.19 -10.81
CA LEU A 181 4.28 -5.44 -11.03
C LEU A 181 3.05 -5.27 -11.93
N ASN A 182 2.53 -4.06 -12.07
CA ASN A 182 1.37 -3.79 -12.94
C ASN A 182 1.46 -2.39 -13.59
N LYS A 183 0.48 -2.07 -14.44
CA LYS A 183 0.34 -0.74 -15.06
C LYS A 183 -0.02 0.37 -14.07
N TYR A 184 -0.46 0.03 -12.85
CA TYR A 184 -0.79 0.97 -11.78
C TYR A 184 0.42 1.20 -10.86
N SER A 185 0.18 1.64 -9.63
CA SER A 185 1.20 1.91 -8.60
C SER A 185 1.61 0.67 -7.79
N LEU A 186 1.38 -0.56 -8.28
CA LEU A 186 1.84 -1.75 -7.56
C LEU A 186 3.32 -1.97 -7.86
N CYS A 187 4.15 -1.51 -6.93
CA CYS A 187 5.59 -1.71 -6.98
C CYS A 187 6.04 -2.61 -5.83
N GLN A 188 7.06 -3.39 -6.12
CA GLN A 188 7.80 -4.21 -5.19
C GLN A 188 9.18 -3.59 -4.97
N LEU A 189 9.57 -3.47 -3.70
CA LEU A 189 10.89 -3.08 -3.24
C LEU A 189 11.60 -4.33 -2.72
N GLY A 190 12.85 -4.55 -3.10
CA GLY A 190 13.64 -5.71 -2.72
C GLY A 190 13.26 -7.00 -3.46
N TYR A 191 14.15 -7.99 -3.34
CA TYR A 191 14.00 -9.33 -3.91
C TYR A 191 13.98 -10.40 -2.81
N GLY A 192 13.45 -11.57 -3.14
CA GLY A 192 13.41 -12.72 -2.22
C GLY A 192 12.65 -12.41 -0.93
N GLU A 193 13.21 -12.82 0.20
CA GLU A 193 12.62 -12.64 1.54
C GLU A 193 12.40 -11.17 1.92
N ASN A 194 13.22 -10.26 1.38
CA ASN A 194 13.15 -8.82 1.65
C ASN A 194 12.13 -8.08 0.79
N GLN A 195 11.29 -8.79 0.01
CA GLN A 195 10.29 -8.15 -0.85
C GLN A 195 9.18 -7.45 -0.05
N LYS A 196 8.99 -6.15 -0.27
CA LYS A 196 7.90 -5.35 0.29
C LYS A 196 7.08 -4.72 -0.84
N ARG A 197 5.75 -4.79 -0.75
CA ARG A 197 4.84 -4.20 -1.75
C ARG A 197 4.24 -2.90 -1.23
N ILE A 198 4.35 -1.82 -2.01
CA ILE A 198 3.90 -0.48 -1.60
C ILE A 198 2.41 -0.46 -1.24
N GLN A 199 1.57 -1.21 -1.96
CA GLN A 199 0.13 -1.27 -1.70
C GLN A 199 -0.23 -1.78 -0.29
N LYS A 200 0.55 -2.70 0.29
CA LYS A 200 0.32 -3.17 1.67
C LYS A 200 0.57 -2.05 2.67
N LEU A 201 1.58 -1.21 2.42
CA LEU A 201 1.88 -0.04 3.23
C LEU A 201 0.76 1.00 3.15
N THR A 202 0.26 1.29 1.95
CA THR A 202 -0.88 2.21 1.75
C THR A 202 -2.12 1.72 2.50
N LEU A 203 -2.46 0.44 2.38
CA LEU A 203 -3.60 -0.14 3.12
C LEU A 203 -3.39 -0.09 4.63
N ALA A 204 -2.19 -0.40 5.13
CA ALA A 204 -1.88 -0.29 6.57
C ALA A 204 -2.05 1.15 7.06
N SER A 205 -1.61 2.15 6.28
CA SER A 205 -1.80 3.56 6.62
C SER A 205 -3.28 3.96 6.66
N MET A 206 -4.09 3.50 5.71
CA MET A 206 -5.53 3.73 5.69
C MET A 206 -6.24 3.09 6.89
N PHE A 207 -5.91 1.84 7.23
CA PHE A 207 -6.46 1.20 8.43
C PHE A 207 -6.04 1.91 9.71
N THR A 208 -4.80 2.40 9.79
CA THR A 208 -4.32 3.20 10.94
C THR A 208 -5.12 4.49 11.07
N ALA A 209 -5.28 5.24 9.98
CA ALA A 209 -6.05 6.48 9.96
C ALA A 209 -7.52 6.24 10.37
N LEU A 210 -8.14 5.18 9.84
CA LEU A 210 -9.51 4.80 10.20
C LEU A 210 -9.61 4.42 11.70
N ALA A 211 -8.67 3.64 12.21
CA ALA A 211 -8.65 3.23 13.61
C ALA A 211 -8.48 4.43 14.56
N VAL A 212 -7.58 5.36 14.23
CA VAL A 212 -7.38 6.62 14.96
C VAL A 212 -8.66 7.48 14.91
N MET A 213 -9.32 7.58 13.76
CA MET A 213 -10.58 8.30 13.64
C MET A 213 -11.68 7.69 14.52
N LEU A 214 -11.78 6.36 14.58
CA LEU A 214 -12.71 5.65 15.47
C LEU A 214 -12.33 5.77 16.96
N ALA A 215 -11.09 6.12 17.26
CA ALA A 215 -10.65 6.43 18.62
C ALA A 215 -11.10 7.81 19.10
N SER A 216 -11.60 8.66 18.20
CA SER A 216 -12.12 9.97 18.58
C SER A 216 -13.31 9.87 19.55
N PRO A 217 -13.59 10.91 20.35
CA PRO A 217 -14.71 10.91 21.30
C PRO A 217 -16.09 10.84 20.63
N ILE A 218 -16.17 11.15 19.33
CA ILE A 218 -17.42 11.09 18.56
C ILE A 218 -17.89 9.63 18.41
N PHE A 219 -16.95 8.70 18.28
CA PHE A 219 -17.24 7.28 18.02
C PHE A 219 -16.94 6.36 19.20
N SER A 220 -16.31 6.88 20.27
CA SER A 220 -16.03 6.11 21.47
C SER A 220 -16.74 6.74 22.68
N TYR A 221 -17.54 5.91 23.35
CA TYR A 221 -18.28 6.33 24.53
C TYR A 221 -17.66 5.70 25.77
N MET A 222 -17.37 6.51 26.79
CA MET A 222 -16.80 6.01 28.03
C MET A 222 -17.85 6.02 29.12
N ILE A 223 -18.19 4.83 29.62
CA ILE A 223 -19.07 4.68 30.76
C ILE A 223 -18.21 4.87 32.01
N LEU A 224 -18.53 5.92 32.76
CA LEU A 224 -17.97 6.16 34.07
C LEU A 224 -18.50 5.08 35.01
N LEU A 225 -17.63 4.24 35.54
CA LEU A 225 -17.97 3.30 36.60
C LEU A 225 -17.29 3.77 37.87
N PHE A 226 -18.07 4.00 38.92
CA PHE A 226 -17.55 4.36 40.23
C PHE A 226 -16.69 5.65 40.23
N GLY A 227 -17.04 6.61 39.36
CA GLY A 227 -16.30 7.88 39.20
C GLY A 227 -15.02 7.78 38.36
N ILE A 228 -14.66 6.57 37.93
CA ILE A 228 -13.48 6.32 37.10
C ILE A 228 -13.93 5.99 35.66
N PRO A 229 -13.26 6.55 34.64
CA PRO A 229 -13.19 6.10 33.24
C PRO A 229 -12.99 4.59 32.95
N ALA A 230 -13.77 3.67 33.52
CA ALA A 230 -13.36 2.26 33.58
C ALA A 230 -13.88 1.37 32.44
N LEU A 231 -14.95 1.77 31.72
CA LEU A 231 -15.54 0.96 30.65
C LEU A 231 -15.74 1.78 29.37
N ARG A 232 -14.78 1.69 28.46
CA ARG A 232 -14.88 2.29 27.11
C ARG A 232 -15.70 1.38 26.20
N ILE A 233 -16.63 1.88 25.40
CA ILE A 233 -17.22 1.17 24.27
C ILE A 233 -16.64 1.79 23.00
N ASP A 234 -15.91 0.99 22.24
CA ASP A 234 -15.15 1.45 21.08
C ASP A 234 -15.14 0.42 19.96
N PHE A 235 -14.99 0.94 18.74
CA PHE A 235 -14.91 0.19 17.49
C PHE A 235 -13.49 0.19 16.89
N ILE A 236 -12.49 0.67 17.64
CA ILE A 236 -11.07 0.73 17.25
C ILE A 236 -10.52 -0.66 16.84
N PRO A 237 -10.91 -1.78 17.49
CA PRO A 237 -10.42 -3.09 17.10
C PRO A 237 -10.82 -3.50 15.67
N ILE A 238 -11.88 -2.94 15.09
CA ILE A 238 -12.39 -3.39 13.78
C ILE A 238 -11.36 -3.15 12.66
N PRO A 239 -10.87 -1.93 12.41
CA PRO A 239 -9.82 -1.72 11.40
C PRO A 239 -8.51 -2.45 11.70
N ILE A 240 -8.13 -2.59 12.99
CA ILE A 240 -6.89 -3.29 13.39
C ILE A 240 -7.00 -4.80 13.07
N ILE A 241 -8.14 -5.42 13.40
CA ILE A 241 -8.42 -6.81 13.06
C ILE A 241 -8.42 -6.99 11.53
N LEU A 242 -9.08 -6.09 10.79
CA LEU A 242 -9.07 -6.13 9.32
C LEU A 242 -7.67 -6.01 8.73
N ALA A 243 -6.82 -5.13 9.28
CA ALA A 243 -5.43 -5.00 8.88
C ALA A 243 -4.65 -6.29 9.14
N GLY A 244 -4.79 -6.88 10.33
CA GLY A 244 -4.19 -8.18 10.65
C GLY A 244 -4.65 -9.28 9.71
N LEU A 245 -5.95 -9.32 9.41
CA LEU A 245 -6.54 -10.34 8.55
C LEU A 245 -6.09 -10.20 7.08
N ILE A 246 -6.12 -8.99 6.53
CA ILE A 246 -5.85 -8.75 5.11
C ILE A 246 -4.34 -8.69 4.82
N LEU A 247 -3.56 -8.05 5.69
CA LEU A 247 -2.15 -7.75 5.44
C LEU A 247 -1.19 -8.72 6.16
N GLY A 248 -1.66 -9.40 7.21
CA GLY A 248 -0.90 -10.36 8.01
C GLY A 248 -0.52 -9.85 9.41
N PRO A 249 0.09 -10.73 10.24
CA PRO A 249 0.32 -10.48 11.67
C PRO A 249 1.22 -9.29 11.95
N PHE A 250 2.32 -9.13 11.19
CA PHE A 250 3.23 -8.00 11.37
C PHE A 250 2.55 -6.65 11.07
N TYR A 251 1.78 -6.56 9.99
CA TYR A 251 1.07 -5.33 9.66
C TYR A 251 -0.03 -5.03 10.68
N GLY A 252 -0.81 -6.04 11.10
CA GLY A 252 -1.80 -5.89 12.16
C GLY A 252 -1.18 -5.36 13.46
N LEU A 253 -0.03 -5.91 13.88
CA LEU A 253 0.72 -5.44 15.04
C LEU A 253 1.14 -3.97 14.89
N THR A 254 1.74 -3.60 13.75
CA THR A 254 2.19 -2.22 13.51
C THR A 254 1.04 -1.22 13.48
N VAL A 255 -0.09 -1.58 12.87
CA VAL A 255 -1.30 -0.75 12.84
C VAL A 255 -1.81 -0.53 14.26
N GLY A 256 -1.86 -1.58 15.09
CA GLY A 256 -2.28 -1.46 16.49
C GLY A 256 -1.40 -0.53 17.32
N ILE A 257 -0.07 -0.65 17.18
CA ILE A 257 0.89 0.24 17.87
C ILE A 257 0.71 1.69 17.42
N LEU A 258 0.67 1.92 16.11
CA LEU A 258 0.55 3.27 15.55
C LEU A 258 -0.78 3.91 15.92
N THR A 259 -1.88 3.15 15.94
CA THR A 259 -3.19 3.67 16.34
C THR A 259 -3.17 4.20 17.77
N ASP A 260 -2.54 3.49 18.71
CA ASP A 260 -2.47 3.94 20.10
C ASP A 260 -1.60 5.19 20.25
N VAL A 261 -0.39 5.17 19.66
CA VAL A 261 0.57 6.28 19.76
C VAL A 261 0.01 7.54 19.09
N LEU A 262 -0.52 7.42 17.87
CA LEU A 262 -1.12 8.56 17.16
C LEU A 262 -2.41 9.02 17.81
N GLY A 263 -3.25 8.09 18.27
CA GLY A 263 -4.47 8.39 19.00
C GLY A 263 -4.18 9.17 20.29
N TYR A 264 -3.15 8.76 21.03
CA TYR A 264 -2.67 9.53 22.19
C TYR A 264 -2.21 10.92 21.77
N LEU A 265 -1.28 11.04 20.82
CA LEU A 265 -0.73 12.33 20.38
C LEU A 265 -1.81 13.33 19.91
N LEU A 266 -2.85 12.84 19.22
CA LEU A 266 -3.93 13.67 18.68
C LEU A 266 -5.04 13.98 19.70
N PHE A 267 -5.28 13.09 20.66
CA PHE A 267 -6.40 13.21 21.61
C PHE A 267 -5.94 13.27 23.08
N THR A 268 -4.70 13.69 23.33
CA THR A 268 -4.05 13.77 24.66
C THR A 268 -4.93 14.43 25.73
N HIS A 269 -5.71 15.45 25.37
CA HIS A 269 -6.55 16.21 26.31
C HIS A 269 -7.80 15.46 26.81
N LEU A 270 -8.14 14.30 26.25
CA LEU A 270 -9.48 13.70 26.41
C LEU A 270 -9.48 12.32 27.09
N PHE A 271 -8.35 11.60 27.12
CA PHE A 271 -8.32 10.18 27.51
C PHE A 271 -7.36 9.82 28.67
N GLY A 272 -6.78 10.82 29.33
CA GLY A 272 -5.89 10.61 30.47
C GLY A 272 -4.44 10.32 30.09
N ALA A 273 -3.65 9.80 31.04
CA ALA A 273 -2.22 9.55 30.86
C ALA A 273 -1.94 8.38 29.90
N TYR A 274 -0.88 8.51 29.10
CA TYR A 274 -0.41 7.43 28.23
C TYR A 274 0.10 6.25 29.07
N HIS A 275 -0.27 5.03 28.67
CA HIS A 275 0.23 3.81 29.29
C HIS A 275 0.58 2.76 28.24
N PRO A 276 1.84 2.28 28.20
CA PRO A 276 2.29 1.28 27.22
C PRO A 276 1.46 -0.01 27.21
N GLY A 277 0.84 -0.38 28.34
CA GLY A 277 -0.05 -1.54 28.43
C GLY A 277 -1.25 -1.47 27.46
N PHE A 278 -1.81 -0.29 27.20
CA PHE A 278 -2.89 -0.15 26.23
C PHE A 278 -2.40 -0.29 24.78
N THR A 279 -1.18 0.17 24.49
CA THR A 279 -0.51 -0.10 23.21
C THR A 279 -0.36 -1.60 22.99
N ILE A 280 0.02 -2.36 24.02
CA ILE A 280 0.15 -3.83 23.95
C ILE A 280 -1.20 -4.48 23.61
N ASN A 281 -2.31 -4.02 24.21
CA ASN A 281 -3.64 -4.55 23.90
C ASN A 281 -4.01 -4.37 22.42
N LEU A 282 -3.77 -3.18 21.85
CA LEU A 282 -4.06 -2.92 20.43
C LEU A 282 -3.09 -3.65 19.50
N ALA A 283 -1.81 -3.76 19.87
CA ALA A 283 -0.82 -4.55 19.14
C ALA A 283 -1.19 -6.04 19.09
N LEU A 284 -1.59 -6.62 20.22
CA LEU A 284 -2.04 -8.02 20.32
C LEU A 284 -3.32 -8.25 19.51
N THR A 285 -4.23 -7.28 19.50
CA THR A 285 -5.46 -7.35 18.69
C THR A 285 -5.15 -7.61 17.20
N GLY A 286 -4.21 -6.85 16.63
CA GLY A 286 -3.80 -7.02 15.24
C GLY A 286 -2.96 -8.28 15.00
N LEU A 287 -2.08 -8.61 15.96
CA LEU A 287 -1.23 -9.80 15.89
C LEU A 287 -2.05 -11.10 15.91
N ILE A 288 -2.97 -11.24 16.86
CA ILE A 288 -3.83 -12.43 17.02
C ILE A 288 -4.68 -12.62 15.76
N ALA A 289 -5.29 -11.54 15.24
CA ALA A 289 -6.06 -11.58 14.01
C ALA A 289 -5.23 -12.12 12.82
N GLY A 290 -3.99 -11.62 12.65
CA GLY A 290 -3.14 -12.06 11.55
C GLY A 290 -2.55 -13.47 11.70
N LEU A 291 -2.24 -13.91 12.93
CA LEU A 291 -1.82 -15.28 13.20
C LEU A 291 -2.93 -16.29 12.91
N MET A 292 -4.19 -15.93 13.20
CA MET A 292 -5.34 -16.79 12.93
C MET A 292 -5.55 -17.05 11.44
N ILE A 293 -5.20 -16.11 10.56
CA ILE A 293 -5.21 -16.37 9.10
C ILE A 293 -4.10 -17.31 8.64
N HIS A 294 -2.93 -17.25 9.28
CA HIS A 294 -1.86 -18.22 9.00
C HIS A 294 -2.26 -19.63 9.46
N ALA A 295 -2.93 -19.73 10.61
CA ALA A 295 -3.51 -20.98 11.11
C ALA A 295 -4.65 -21.51 10.21
N LEU A 296 -5.52 -20.62 9.71
CA LEU A 296 -6.58 -20.92 8.73
C LEU A 296 -6.05 -21.65 7.50
N LYS A 297 -4.91 -21.19 6.96
CA LYS A 297 -4.30 -21.74 5.74
C LYS A 297 -3.49 -23.00 6.00
N LYS A 298 -2.78 -23.10 7.13
CA LYS A 298 -1.83 -24.19 7.40
C LYS A 298 -2.47 -25.51 7.82
N HIS A 299 -3.60 -25.50 8.53
CA HIS A 299 -4.07 -26.71 9.23
C HIS A 299 -5.45 -27.25 8.85
N GLN A 300 -6.14 -26.69 7.84
CA GLN A 300 -7.48 -27.15 7.42
C GLN A 300 -8.39 -27.55 8.61
N VAL A 301 -8.32 -26.80 9.72
CA VAL A 301 -8.92 -27.25 10.98
C VAL A 301 -10.42 -27.44 10.77
N ALA A 302 -10.93 -28.58 11.23
CA ALA A 302 -12.34 -28.92 11.14
C ALA A 302 -13.16 -27.86 11.90
N SER A 303 -14.16 -27.27 11.23
CA SER A 303 -15.07 -26.26 11.79
C SER A 303 -15.65 -26.68 13.15
N LYS A 304 -15.93 -27.98 13.33
CA LYS A 304 -16.43 -28.54 14.59
C LYS A 304 -15.48 -28.34 15.78
N LYS A 305 -14.16 -28.55 15.62
CA LYS A 305 -13.18 -28.40 16.72
C LYS A 305 -13.04 -26.94 17.15
N VAL A 306 -13.02 -26.01 16.19
CA VAL A 306 -12.96 -24.56 16.47
C VAL A 306 -14.23 -24.09 17.16
N PHE A 307 -15.39 -24.61 16.77
CA PHE A 307 -16.66 -24.30 17.43
C PHE A 307 -16.70 -24.80 18.88
N THR A 308 -16.24 -26.03 19.14
CA THR A 308 -16.12 -26.55 20.51
C THR A 308 -15.17 -25.70 21.36
N LEU A 309 -14.03 -25.29 20.78
CA LEU A 309 -13.07 -24.43 21.47
C LEU A 309 -13.66 -23.05 21.78
N ASN A 310 -14.38 -22.43 20.84
CA ASN A 310 -15.11 -21.18 21.06
C ASN A 310 -16.10 -21.31 22.22
N PHE A 311 -16.86 -22.40 22.26
CA PHE A 311 -17.81 -22.64 23.33
C PHE A 311 -17.10 -22.75 24.68
N ILE A 312 -15.98 -23.50 24.76
CA ILE A 312 -15.16 -23.61 25.96
C ILE A 312 -14.67 -22.23 26.43
N PHE A 313 -14.11 -21.41 25.55
CA PHE A 313 -13.62 -20.08 25.92
C PHE A 313 -14.73 -19.13 26.38
N LEU A 314 -15.91 -19.19 25.75
CA LEU A 314 -17.07 -18.40 26.19
C LEU A 314 -17.58 -18.88 27.56
N THR A 315 -17.63 -20.19 27.80
CA THR A 315 -18.00 -20.72 29.12
C THR A 315 -16.98 -20.33 30.19
N LEU A 316 -15.68 -20.34 29.85
CA LEU A 316 -14.62 -19.90 30.74
C LEU A 316 -14.79 -18.41 31.11
N LEU A 317 -15.02 -17.55 30.11
CA LEU A 317 -15.26 -16.12 30.32
C LEU A 317 -16.49 -15.86 31.20
N ALA A 318 -17.60 -16.58 30.96
CA ALA A 318 -18.80 -16.50 31.79
C ALA A 318 -18.53 -16.99 33.22
N SER A 319 -17.82 -18.11 33.38
CA SER A 319 -17.49 -18.68 34.70
C SER A 319 -16.63 -17.74 35.53
N VAL A 320 -15.63 -17.08 34.92
CA VAL A 320 -14.80 -16.06 35.57
C VAL A 320 -15.67 -14.90 36.08
N GLY A 321 -16.62 -14.43 35.26
CA GLY A 321 -17.56 -13.40 35.67
C GLY A 321 -18.48 -13.82 36.82
N ILE A 322 -18.95 -15.07 36.83
CA ILE A 322 -19.83 -15.61 37.89
C ILE A 322 -19.07 -15.83 39.20
N ILE A 323 -17.91 -16.48 39.14
CA ILE A 323 -17.03 -16.70 40.30
C ILE A 323 -16.70 -15.35 40.96
N TYR A 324 -16.43 -14.34 40.13
CA TYR A 324 -16.19 -12.98 40.59
C TYR A 324 -17.37 -12.40 41.38
N VAL A 325 -18.60 -12.51 40.87
CA VAL A 325 -19.81 -12.02 41.57
C VAL A 325 -20.05 -12.76 42.89
N ILE A 326 -19.64 -14.03 42.99
CA ILE A 326 -19.81 -14.84 44.20
C ILE A 326 -18.82 -14.41 45.28
N ILE A 327 -17.54 -14.26 44.94
CA ILE A 327 -16.45 -13.94 45.87
C ILE A 327 -16.59 -12.54 46.48
N GLU A 328 -17.16 -11.59 45.72
CA GLU A 328 -17.25 -10.21 46.17
C GLU A 328 -18.44 -9.91 47.07
N ASP A 329 -18.16 -9.32 48.24
CA ASP A 329 -19.17 -9.02 49.25
C ASP A 329 -19.53 -7.54 49.34
N ALA A 330 -18.71 -6.64 48.80
CA ALA A 330 -19.01 -5.21 48.77
C ALA A 330 -18.43 -4.52 47.54
N LEU A 331 -19.22 -3.66 46.91
CA LEU A 331 -18.77 -2.72 45.88
C LEU A 331 -18.53 -1.36 46.53
N SER A 332 -17.28 -0.90 46.58
CA SER A 332 -16.99 0.48 46.99
C SER A 332 -17.27 1.44 45.84
N ILE A 333 -18.27 2.31 46.01
CA ILE A 333 -18.64 3.35 45.06
C ILE A 333 -18.37 4.70 45.73
N GLN A 334 -17.44 5.51 45.22
CA GLN A 334 -17.14 6.85 45.78
C GLN A 334 -16.93 6.87 47.32
N GLY A 335 -16.27 5.85 47.88
CA GLY A 335 -16.01 5.78 49.32
C GLY A 335 -17.18 5.27 50.19
N THR A 336 -18.33 4.94 49.59
CA THR A 336 -19.40 4.20 50.27
C THR A 336 -19.40 2.75 49.82
N ALA A 337 -19.31 1.82 50.79
CA ALA A 337 -19.36 0.39 50.52
C ALA A 337 -20.82 -0.05 50.36
N TYR A 338 -21.23 -0.37 49.14
CA TYR A 338 -22.49 -1.01 48.85
C TYR A 338 -22.33 -2.51 49.08
N GLN A 339 -22.93 -3.03 50.15
CA GLN A 339 -22.94 -4.48 50.37
C GLN A 339 -23.74 -5.17 49.28
N LEU A 340 -23.13 -6.18 48.66
CA LEU A 340 -23.76 -7.03 47.67
C LEU A 340 -24.72 -7.99 48.39
N THR A 341 -25.97 -7.59 48.56
CA THR A 341 -27.01 -8.49 49.07
C THR A 341 -27.21 -9.67 48.11
N LEU A 342 -27.68 -10.81 48.65
CA LEU A 342 -27.93 -12.03 47.88
C LEU A 342 -28.76 -11.79 46.61
N GLY A 343 -29.78 -10.91 46.71
CA GLY A 343 -30.63 -10.54 45.57
C GLY A 343 -29.87 -9.85 44.44
N ILE A 344 -28.93 -8.97 44.77
CA ILE A 344 -28.09 -8.27 43.77
C ILE A 344 -27.10 -9.24 43.13
N LYS A 345 -26.49 -10.15 43.90
CA LYS A 345 -25.60 -11.20 43.36
C LYS A 345 -26.35 -12.09 42.35
N LEU A 346 -27.56 -12.55 42.70
CA LEU A 346 -28.39 -13.36 41.81
C LEU A 346 -28.80 -12.60 40.54
N PHE A 347 -29.11 -11.31 40.65
CA PHE A 347 -29.41 -10.47 39.50
C PHE A 347 -28.24 -10.38 38.51
N PHE A 348 -27.02 -10.16 39.00
CA PHE A 348 -25.83 -10.09 38.15
C PHE A 348 -25.49 -11.43 37.49
N ILE A 349 -25.58 -12.53 38.24
CA ILE A 349 -25.40 -13.88 37.67
C ILE A 349 -26.44 -14.14 36.58
N GLY A 350 -27.71 -13.79 36.84
CA GLY A 350 -28.79 -13.89 35.84
C GLY A 350 -28.51 -13.06 34.58
N SER A 351 -27.97 -11.85 34.72
CA SER A 351 -27.59 -10.97 33.60
C SER A 351 -26.45 -11.57 32.75
N ILE A 352 -25.44 -12.16 33.39
CA ILE A 352 -24.33 -12.85 32.70
C ILE A 352 -24.87 -14.07 31.93
N LEU A 353 -25.70 -14.90 32.57
CA LEU A 353 -26.30 -16.08 31.93
C LEU A 353 -27.21 -15.71 30.76
N LEU A 354 -28.02 -14.65 30.90
CA LEU A 354 -28.85 -14.13 29.82
C LEU A 354 -27.99 -13.62 28.65
N SER A 355 -26.93 -12.86 28.94
CA SER A 355 -26.01 -12.36 27.92
C SER A 355 -25.27 -13.50 27.21
N PHE A 356 -24.89 -14.55 27.94
CA PHE A 356 -24.29 -15.76 27.39
C PHE A 356 -25.25 -16.50 26.45
N PHE A 357 -26.52 -16.66 26.86
CA PHE A 357 -27.55 -17.27 26.04
C PHE A 357 -27.83 -16.48 24.76
N LEU A 358 -27.97 -15.15 24.86
CA LEU A 358 -28.14 -14.25 23.72
C LEU A 358 -26.95 -14.30 22.75
N LEU A 359 -25.72 -14.39 23.28
CA LEU A 359 -24.52 -14.56 22.46
C LEU A 359 -24.56 -15.89 21.70
N ILE A 360 -24.86 -17.02 22.34
CA ILE A 360 -24.96 -18.32 21.65
C ILE A 360 -26.03 -18.25 20.55
N PHE A 361 -27.18 -17.65 20.85
CA PHE A 361 -28.27 -17.49 19.88
C PHE A 361 -27.85 -16.66 18.67
N THR A 362 -27.21 -15.51 18.89
CA THR A 362 -26.73 -14.63 17.81
C THR A 362 -25.62 -15.27 16.98
N LEU A 363 -24.74 -16.07 17.59
CA LEU A 363 -23.70 -16.81 16.89
C LEU A 363 -24.28 -17.95 16.05
N TRP A 364 -25.26 -18.69 16.58
CA TRP A 364 -26.00 -19.71 15.84
C TRP A 364 -26.72 -19.10 14.63
N PHE A 365 -27.41 -17.97 14.83
CA PHE A 365 -28.09 -17.26 13.75
C PHE A 365 -27.12 -16.72 12.69
N SER A 366 -25.99 -16.14 13.12
CA SER A 366 -24.95 -15.63 12.22
C SER A 366 -24.34 -16.74 11.37
N LYS A 367 -24.08 -17.92 11.96
CA LYS A 367 -23.55 -19.07 11.23
C LYS A 367 -24.49 -19.51 10.09
N LYS A 368 -25.80 -19.57 10.36
CA LYS A 368 -26.81 -19.96 9.35
C LYS A 368 -26.91 -18.96 8.19
N LYS A 369 -26.68 -17.66 8.44
CA LYS A 369 -26.80 -16.61 7.42
C LYS A 369 -25.52 -16.41 6.59
N MET A 370 -24.35 -16.73 7.14
CA MET A 370 -23.04 -16.40 6.54
C MET A 370 -22.36 -17.56 5.79
N GLU A 371 -22.99 -18.74 5.71
CA GLU A 371 -22.41 -20.01 5.24
C GLU A 371 -21.87 -20.03 3.78
N LYS A 372 -22.12 -18.98 2.98
CA LYS A 372 -21.74 -18.91 1.54
C LYS A 372 -20.48 -18.08 1.24
N THR A 373 -19.45 -18.08 2.09
CA THR A 373 -18.23 -17.26 1.87
C THR A 373 -16.91 -18.00 2.12
N GLU A 374 -15.83 -17.48 1.52
CA GLU A 374 -14.48 -18.07 1.55
C GLU A 374 -13.79 -18.07 2.92
N ILE A 375 -14.19 -17.21 3.86
CA ILE A 375 -13.68 -17.28 5.24
C ILE A 375 -14.52 -18.26 6.04
N LYS A 376 -13.85 -19.19 6.74
CA LYS A 376 -14.48 -19.96 7.82
C LYS A 376 -14.84 -19.02 8.97
N ILE A 377 -16.11 -18.64 9.08
CA ILE A 377 -16.66 -17.78 10.14
C ILE A 377 -16.24 -18.24 11.52
N ASP A 378 -16.13 -19.55 11.74
CA ASP A 378 -15.74 -20.11 13.05
C ASP A 378 -14.36 -19.60 13.52
N ILE A 379 -13.44 -19.31 12.60
CA ILE A 379 -12.09 -18.85 12.95
C ILE A 379 -12.06 -17.33 13.11
N LEU A 380 -12.84 -16.59 12.31
CA LEU A 380 -13.05 -15.16 12.57
C LEU A 380 -13.67 -14.96 13.96
N LEU A 381 -14.69 -15.75 14.28
CA LEU A 381 -15.32 -15.79 15.59
C LEU A 381 -14.31 -16.10 16.70
N PHE A 382 -13.49 -17.14 16.52
CA PHE A 382 -12.45 -17.49 17.48
C PHE A 382 -11.43 -16.37 17.69
N SER A 383 -11.01 -15.70 16.62
CA SER A 383 -10.10 -14.55 16.73
C SER A 383 -10.70 -13.42 17.56
N VAL A 384 -11.97 -13.06 17.33
CA VAL A 384 -12.66 -11.99 18.06
C VAL A 384 -12.83 -12.38 19.53
N ILE A 385 -13.26 -13.62 19.83
CA ILE A 385 -13.42 -14.11 21.21
C ILE A 385 -12.08 -14.11 21.95
N LEU A 386 -11.01 -14.61 21.32
CA LEU A 386 -9.69 -14.66 21.93
C LEU A 386 -9.13 -13.26 22.21
N ILE A 387 -9.32 -12.33 21.27
CA ILE A 387 -8.94 -10.92 21.46
C ILE A 387 -9.72 -10.31 22.63
N GLU A 388 -11.04 -10.46 22.67
CA GLU A 388 -11.86 -9.91 23.76
C GLU A 388 -11.50 -10.52 25.12
N LEU A 389 -11.18 -11.82 25.17
CA LEU A 389 -10.67 -12.47 26.38
C LEU A 389 -9.35 -11.83 26.84
N CYS A 390 -8.38 -11.69 25.94
CA CYS A 390 -7.09 -11.08 26.26
C CYS A 390 -7.27 -9.63 26.76
N VAL A 391 -8.07 -8.83 26.06
CA VAL A 391 -8.35 -7.44 26.42
C VAL A 391 -9.08 -7.36 27.76
N THR A 392 -10.07 -8.22 28.01
CA THR A 392 -10.85 -8.25 29.27
C THR A 392 -9.96 -8.58 30.47
N LEU A 393 -8.96 -9.46 30.29
CA LEU A 393 -8.02 -9.86 31.34
C LEU A 393 -6.88 -8.85 31.57
N LEU A 394 -6.36 -8.23 30.50
CA LEU A 394 -5.19 -7.32 30.58
C LEU A 394 -5.59 -5.88 30.95
N THR A 395 -6.72 -5.38 30.46
CA THR A 395 -7.15 -4.00 30.72
C THR A 395 -7.27 -3.66 32.22
N PRO A 396 -7.79 -4.53 33.11
CA PRO A 396 -7.81 -4.26 34.55
C PRO A 396 -6.42 -4.04 35.14
N LEU A 397 -5.44 -4.85 34.71
CA LEU A 397 -4.05 -4.76 35.14
C LEU A 397 -3.43 -3.39 34.83
N TRP A 398 -3.72 -2.83 33.65
CA TRP A 398 -3.22 -1.52 33.24
C TRP A 398 -3.90 -0.37 33.98
N VAL A 399 -5.21 -0.48 34.21
CA VAL A 399 -5.96 0.51 35.00
C VAL A 399 -5.47 0.54 36.45
N TYR A 400 -5.13 -0.63 37.01
CA TYR A 400 -4.51 -0.73 38.33
C TYR A 400 -3.19 0.05 38.40
N GLN A 401 -2.29 -0.19 37.45
CA GLN A 401 -0.99 0.47 37.39
C GLN A 401 -1.09 2.00 37.27
N LEU A 402 -2.12 2.51 36.58
CA LEU A 402 -2.32 3.94 36.39
C LEU A 402 -2.98 4.66 37.57
N TYR A 403 -4.01 4.05 38.17
CA TYR A 403 -4.88 4.75 39.12
C TYR A 403 -4.74 4.24 40.56
N GLY A 404 -3.96 3.19 40.80
CA GLY A 404 -3.77 2.61 42.14
C GLY A 404 -5.03 2.05 42.80
N ALA A 405 -6.16 1.99 42.08
CA ALA A 405 -7.44 1.47 42.57
C ALA A 405 -7.40 -0.06 42.68
N PRO A 406 -7.97 -0.70 43.73
CA PRO A 406 -7.74 -2.12 44.02
C PRO A 406 -7.92 -3.08 42.83
N PRO A 407 -7.11 -4.15 42.78
CA PRO A 407 -6.38 -4.52 41.56
C PRO A 407 -7.17 -5.33 40.53
N TYR A 408 -8.39 -5.81 40.80
CA TYR A 408 -9.00 -6.84 39.96
C TYR A 408 -10.53 -6.80 39.78
N ILE A 409 -11.21 -5.86 40.41
CA ILE A 409 -12.49 -6.25 41.00
C ILE A 409 -13.64 -5.39 40.47
N ALA A 410 -13.67 -4.08 40.76
CA ALA A 410 -14.80 -3.24 40.38
C ALA A 410 -15.08 -3.21 38.85
N GLY A 411 -16.06 -4.00 38.41
CA GLY A 411 -16.57 -4.00 37.04
C GLY A 411 -16.04 -5.08 36.08
N LEU A 412 -15.32 -6.12 36.55
CA LEU A 412 -14.97 -7.26 35.68
C LEU A 412 -16.24 -7.90 35.07
N PHE A 413 -17.30 -8.06 35.87
CA PHE A 413 -18.58 -8.56 35.39
C PHE A 413 -19.19 -7.65 34.30
N LEU A 414 -19.07 -6.31 34.44
CA LEU A 414 -19.54 -5.36 33.42
C LEU A 414 -18.73 -5.46 32.12
N ARG A 415 -17.43 -5.76 32.23
CA ARG A 415 -16.57 -6.02 31.07
C ARG A 415 -16.92 -7.33 30.38
N VAL A 416 -17.24 -8.38 31.14
CA VAL A 416 -17.75 -9.65 30.61
C VAL A 416 -19.07 -9.44 29.88
N ILE A 417 -20.02 -8.72 30.48
CA ILE A 417 -21.30 -8.38 29.84
C ILE A 417 -21.03 -7.56 28.56
N ARG A 418 -20.21 -6.50 28.63
CA ARG A 418 -19.82 -5.71 27.46
C ARG A 418 -19.24 -6.59 26.35
N ALA A 419 -18.31 -7.48 26.67
CA ALA A 419 -17.67 -8.36 25.70
C ALA A 419 -18.72 -9.25 25.01
N MET A 420 -19.63 -9.86 25.78
CA MET A 420 -20.71 -10.69 25.23
C MET A 420 -21.61 -9.94 24.25
N TRP A 421 -21.90 -8.66 24.51
CA TRP A 421 -22.73 -7.83 23.62
C TRP A 421 -21.96 -7.31 22.40
N LEU A 422 -20.68 -6.98 22.54
CA LEU A 422 -19.88 -6.42 21.45
C LEU A 422 -19.34 -7.45 20.46
N ILE A 423 -19.08 -8.69 20.90
CA ILE A 423 -18.60 -9.77 20.03
C ILE A 423 -19.46 -9.94 18.77
N PRO A 424 -20.80 -10.10 18.84
CA PRO A 424 -21.61 -10.30 17.64
C PRO A 424 -21.65 -9.06 16.73
N VAL A 425 -21.63 -7.86 17.32
CA VAL A 425 -21.60 -6.60 16.57
C VAL A 425 -20.29 -6.48 15.79
N LYS A 426 -19.14 -6.63 16.47
CA LYS A 426 -17.81 -6.59 15.86
C LYS A 426 -17.68 -7.65 14.77
N LEU A 427 -18.14 -8.87 15.03
CA LEU A 427 -18.11 -9.96 14.06
C LEU A 427 -18.86 -9.59 12.76
N TYR A 428 -20.06 -9.01 12.88
CA TYR A 428 -20.87 -8.64 11.73
C TYR A 428 -20.20 -7.56 10.87
N PHE A 429 -19.68 -6.50 11.50
CA PHE A 429 -18.95 -5.43 10.81
C PHE A 429 -17.68 -5.94 10.13
N ILE A 430 -16.85 -6.70 10.86
CA ILE A 430 -15.60 -7.26 10.31
C ILE A 430 -15.91 -8.17 9.13
N TYR A 431 -16.93 -9.04 9.25
CA TYR A 431 -17.32 -9.95 8.18
C TYR A 431 -17.73 -9.20 6.90
N TYR A 432 -18.61 -8.20 7.02
CA TYR A 432 -19.11 -7.47 5.85
C TYR A 432 -18.02 -6.62 5.19
N ILE A 433 -17.25 -5.88 5.99
CA ILE A 433 -16.17 -5.03 5.50
C ILE A 433 -15.08 -5.90 4.85
N TYR A 434 -14.71 -7.03 5.46
CA TYR A 434 -13.76 -7.95 4.86
C TYR A 434 -14.27 -8.44 3.51
N ARG A 435 -15.53 -8.91 3.42
CA ARG A 435 -16.11 -9.42 2.17
C ARG A 435 -16.04 -8.38 1.04
N VAL A 436 -16.39 -7.12 1.34
CA VAL A 436 -16.28 -6.02 0.37
C VAL A 436 -14.83 -5.76 0.01
N SER A 437 -13.93 -5.74 1.00
CA SER A 437 -12.50 -5.49 0.81
C SER A 437 -11.86 -6.53 -0.10
N VAL A 438 -12.16 -7.83 0.07
CA VAL A 438 -11.64 -8.88 -0.83
C VAL A 438 -12.14 -8.70 -2.26
N LYS A 439 -13.42 -8.35 -2.43
CA LYS A 439 -14.01 -8.14 -3.76
C LYS A 439 -13.38 -6.96 -4.50
N VAL A 440 -13.01 -5.90 -3.78
CA VAL A 440 -12.43 -4.67 -4.34
C VAL A 440 -10.91 -4.78 -4.54
N LEU A 441 -10.20 -5.35 -3.57
CA LEU A 441 -8.74 -5.45 -3.57
C LEU A 441 -8.21 -6.61 -4.43
N GLY A 442 -9.08 -7.53 -4.85
CA GLY A 442 -8.71 -8.72 -5.60
C GLY A 442 -8.05 -9.79 -4.73
N HIS A 443 -8.13 -11.04 -5.18
CA HIS A 443 -7.61 -12.17 -4.39
C HIS A 443 -6.10 -12.07 -4.13
N ASP A 444 -5.29 -11.42 -4.97
CA ASP A 444 -3.83 -11.43 -4.86
C ASP A 444 -3.26 -10.69 -3.64
N ILE A 445 -4.06 -9.84 -2.99
CA ILE A 445 -3.66 -9.10 -1.77
C ILE A 445 -4.00 -9.89 -0.51
N VAL A 446 -5.18 -10.54 -0.53
CA VAL A 446 -5.78 -11.30 0.58
C VAL A 446 -5.27 -12.74 0.60
N SER A 447 -5.02 -13.28 -0.60
CA SER A 447 -4.30 -14.51 -0.82
C SER A 447 -2.82 -14.23 -0.62
N ILE A 448 -2.37 -14.42 0.62
CA ILE A 448 -1.13 -15.20 0.84
C ILE A 448 -1.37 -16.55 0.18
N LYS A 449 -1.36 -16.61 -1.16
CA LYS A 449 -1.08 -17.86 -1.86
C LYS A 449 0.29 -18.16 -1.30
N SER A 450 0.42 -19.31 -0.65
CA SER A 450 1.73 -19.86 -0.33
C SER A 450 2.64 -19.48 -1.50
N GLU A 451 3.73 -18.80 -1.19
CA GLU A 451 4.96 -18.91 -1.97
C GLU A 451 5.25 -20.42 -2.02
N LYS A 452 4.54 -21.15 -2.88
CA LYS A 452 5.07 -22.34 -3.49
C LYS A 452 6.22 -21.76 -4.28
N LEU A 453 7.39 -21.85 -3.66
CA LEU A 453 8.66 -22.06 -4.33
C LEU A 453 8.35 -22.56 -5.74
N VAL A 454 8.48 -21.68 -6.72
CA VAL A 454 8.66 -22.10 -8.10
C VAL A 454 10.07 -22.68 -8.13
N GLN A 455 10.19 -23.88 -7.55
CA GLN A 455 11.13 -24.87 -8.04
C GLN A 455 10.47 -25.43 -9.30
N LYS A 456 10.82 -24.82 -10.43
CA LYS A 456 11.03 -25.54 -11.70
C LYS A 456 11.83 -24.66 -12.63
#